data_AF-A0A976DRD8-F1
#
_entry.id   AF-A0A976DRD8-F1
#
_cell.length_a   1.000
_cell.length_b   1.000
_cell.length_c   1.000
_cell.angle_alpha   90.00
_cell.angle_beta   90.00
_cell.angle_gamma   90.00
#
_symmetry.space_group_name_H-M   'P 1'
#
loop_
_entity.id
_entity.type
_entity.pdbx_description
1 polymer ?
#
loop_
_entity_poly.entity_id
_entity_poly.type
_entity_poly.pdbx_seq_one_letter_code
_entity_poly.pdbx_strand_id
1 'polypeptide(L)'
;MTDPAAPTLTAGTATNPTTCLSTDGSIAFTTNLLNGNYTLNYTGSGSPKSINVASGAFTLTGLPAGAYSGFSVTTGGCTGIDNTSKTLTDPNCTSIIYVNAANTNPTQNGQSWATAFSSLQAGLSAAALPSVVSVEVWVANGTYKPGTTRQSYFMIPSGVKVYGGFIGTETQLTQRILTPPSGGQMGLAGGAILSGEIGTSASNDNVHHVVVFSGTNANTLLDGFTITRGHAQFVSTQAIDPTEIFHWGGGVSTQNKAEGHLTNCNITGNKATNGGGIYQNDSCSVMVSNSAIWGNEGTFGGGIHQRGFTSSIYTNCLIVNNRGLGGGVNLNNSRVSFMNCVISNNNGLDGTPGAIWHVNGSAPVITNSIVWGNSNVQINKGALVNYSIVQGGYLGVANLSSGPKFVNQNDWNAAPNGTMGDYRLLACSPALNVGTSVGAPALDLLGNARPQGGGVDMGAYEGSGVVLPNTLNISNNISSGSSSFTAGTITATNQVSNATVTYTAGQSVTLLPGFKAEGTVFTAQIGVGCN
;
A
#
# COMPACT_ATOMS: atom_id res chain seq x y z
N MET A 1 62.04 -25.62 -36.45
CA MET A 1 60.97 -24.60 -36.38
C MET A 1 60.21 -24.88 -35.10
N THR A 2 60.04 -23.89 -34.23
CA THR A 2 59.18 -23.99 -33.05
C THR A 2 57.74 -23.78 -33.49
N ASP A 3 56.82 -24.61 -32.98
CA ASP A 3 55.38 -24.44 -33.21
C ASP A 3 54.94 -23.05 -32.70
N PRO A 4 54.04 -22.31 -33.37
CA PRO A 4 53.56 -21.03 -32.89
C PRO A 4 52.95 -21.19 -31.49
N ALA A 5 53.21 -20.23 -30.61
CA ALA A 5 52.54 -20.20 -29.32
C ALA A 5 51.03 -20.06 -29.53
N ALA A 6 50.24 -20.89 -28.83
CA ALA A 6 48.79 -20.78 -28.88
C ALA A 6 48.34 -19.37 -28.43
N PRO A 7 47.30 -18.80 -29.06
CA PRO A 7 46.74 -17.54 -28.60
C PRO A 7 46.27 -17.66 -27.15
N THR A 8 46.59 -16.66 -26.32
CA THR A 8 46.00 -16.48 -24.99
C THR A 8 44.93 -15.42 -25.11
N LEU A 9 43.76 -15.67 -24.50
CA LEU A 9 42.67 -14.70 -24.39
C LEU A 9 42.30 -14.60 -22.93
N THR A 10 42.09 -13.38 -22.44
CA THR A 10 41.56 -13.15 -21.10
C THR A 10 40.55 -12.01 -21.15
N ALA A 11 39.28 -12.32 -20.91
CA ALA A 11 38.18 -11.38 -20.84
C ALA A 11 38.24 -10.62 -19.51
N GLY A 12 38.50 -9.32 -19.61
CA GLY A 12 38.57 -8.37 -18.51
C GLY A 12 37.21 -7.80 -18.13
N THR A 13 37.19 -6.51 -17.79
CA THR A 13 35.99 -5.81 -17.33
C THR A 13 34.95 -5.71 -18.44
N ALA A 14 33.70 -5.99 -18.10
CA ALA A 14 32.53 -5.70 -18.93
C ALA A 14 31.99 -4.32 -18.56
N THR A 15 31.63 -3.55 -19.60
CA THR A 15 30.96 -2.26 -19.48
C THR A 15 29.55 -2.41 -20.03
N ASN A 16 28.56 -2.11 -19.19
CA ASN A 16 27.15 -2.16 -19.56
C ASN A 16 26.78 -1.11 -20.62
N PRO A 17 25.73 -1.34 -21.42
CA PRO A 17 25.13 -0.31 -22.24
C PRO A 17 24.77 0.94 -21.43
N THR A 18 24.94 2.14 -22.00
CA THR A 18 24.62 3.39 -21.28
C THR A 18 23.16 3.81 -21.41
N THR A 19 22.45 3.29 -22.42
CA THR A 19 21.02 3.52 -22.64
C THR A 19 20.29 2.19 -22.81
N CYS A 20 18.96 2.23 -22.69
CA CYS A 20 18.14 1.03 -22.81
C CYS A 20 18.22 0.43 -24.20
N LEU A 21 18.47 -0.88 -24.27
CA LEU A 21 18.53 -1.65 -25.51
C LEU A 21 19.59 -1.14 -26.50
N SER A 22 20.50 -0.26 -26.05
CA SER A 22 21.61 0.15 -26.90
C SER A 22 22.65 -0.95 -26.99
N THR A 23 23.47 -0.85 -28.03
CA THR A 23 24.55 -1.78 -28.31
C THR A 23 25.90 -1.20 -27.94
N ASP A 24 25.96 -0.15 -27.12
CA ASP A 24 27.20 0.53 -26.74
C ASP A 24 27.97 -0.15 -25.60
N GLY A 25 27.48 -1.30 -25.10
CA GLY A 25 28.21 -2.14 -24.17
C GLY A 25 29.50 -2.70 -24.77
N SER A 26 30.43 -3.08 -23.89
CA SER A 26 31.73 -3.63 -24.31
C SER A 26 32.37 -4.58 -23.31
N ILE A 27 33.33 -5.39 -23.78
CA ILE A 27 34.17 -6.25 -22.95
C ILE A 27 35.64 -6.02 -23.34
N ALA A 28 36.48 -5.66 -22.38
CA ALA A 28 37.92 -5.52 -22.60
C ALA A 28 38.62 -6.90 -22.61
N PHE A 29 39.65 -7.07 -23.43
CA PHE A 29 40.44 -8.31 -23.50
C PHE A 29 41.93 -8.02 -23.48
N THR A 30 42.70 -8.91 -22.84
CA THR A 30 44.16 -9.00 -22.98
C THR A 30 44.54 -10.28 -23.72
N THR A 31 45.59 -10.24 -24.53
CA THR A 31 46.02 -11.34 -25.41
C THR A 31 47.50 -11.27 -25.75
N ASN A 32 48.10 -12.39 -26.13
CA ASN A 32 49.45 -12.46 -26.70
C ASN A 32 49.47 -12.38 -28.25
N LEU A 33 48.30 -12.19 -28.88
CA LEU A 33 48.22 -12.01 -30.33
C LEU A 33 49.01 -10.77 -30.77
N LEU A 34 49.64 -10.88 -31.94
CA LEU A 34 50.33 -9.75 -32.57
C LEU A 34 49.32 -8.66 -32.99
N ASN A 35 49.82 -7.46 -33.25
CA ASN A 35 48.96 -6.39 -33.75
C ASN A 35 48.34 -6.78 -35.10
N GLY A 36 47.02 -6.67 -35.22
CA GLY A 36 46.33 -7.08 -36.44
C GLY A 36 44.83 -7.32 -36.26
N ASN A 37 44.18 -7.73 -37.34
CA ASN A 37 42.75 -8.06 -37.35
C ASN A 37 42.54 -9.57 -37.19
N TYR A 38 41.61 -9.95 -36.31
CA TYR A 38 41.27 -11.33 -36.02
C TYR A 38 39.76 -11.51 -35.94
N THR A 39 39.30 -12.76 -36.04
CA THR A 39 37.89 -13.11 -35.80
C THR A 39 37.76 -13.74 -34.42
N LEU A 40 36.98 -13.10 -33.56
CA LEU A 40 36.60 -13.62 -32.25
C LEU A 40 35.26 -14.37 -32.37
N ASN A 41 35.26 -15.66 -32.06
CA ASN A 41 34.05 -16.45 -31.91
C ASN A 41 33.65 -16.47 -30.43
N TYR A 42 32.35 -16.41 -30.15
CA TYR A 42 31.80 -16.49 -28.80
C TYR A 42 30.31 -16.90 -28.82
N THR A 43 29.76 -17.25 -27.67
CA THR A 43 28.31 -17.38 -27.46
C THR A 43 27.78 -16.03 -27.03
N GLY A 44 26.87 -15.43 -27.80
CA GLY A 44 26.28 -14.12 -27.52
C GLY A 44 25.91 -13.35 -28.79
N SER A 45 25.24 -12.22 -28.64
CA SER A 45 24.82 -11.40 -29.79
C SER A 45 26.02 -10.84 -30.58
N GLY A 46 25.92 -10.83 -31.90
CA GLY A 46 26.96 -10.31 -32.80
C GLY A 46 28.17 -11.22 -33.02
N SER A 47 28.12 -12.48 -32.56
CA SER A 47 29.16 -13.47 -32.83
C SER A 47 28.98 -14.13 -34.22
N PRO A 48 30.07 -14.46 -34.94
CA PRO A 48 31.46 -14.05 -34.66
C PRO A 48 31.70 -12.59 -35.04
N LYS A 49 32.73 -11.97 -34.44
CA LYS A 49 33.03 -10.54 -34.64
C LYS A 49 34.49 -10.29 -35.00
N SER A 50 34.72 -9.39 -35.95
CA SER A 50 36.07 -8.90 -36.25
C SER A 50 36.56 -7.99 -35.14
N ILE A 51 37.78 -8.22 -34.67
CA ILE A 51 38.48 -7.44 -33.65
C ILE A 51 39.82 -6.95 -34.19
N ASN A 52 40.28 -5.82 -33.67
CA ASN A 52 41.63 -5.31 -33.95
C ASN A 52 42.43 -5.37 -32.65
N VAL A 53 43.49 -6.17 -32.65
CA VAL A 53 44.43 -6.28 -31.54
C VAL A 53 45.51 -5.22 -31.71
N ALA A 54 45.75 -4.45 -30.66
CA ALA A 54 46.82 -3.49 -30.58
C ALA A 54 47.48 -3.55 -29.20
N SER A 55 48.81 -3.70 -29.19
CA SER A 55 49.62 -3.75 -27.97
C SER A 55 49.16 -4.81 -26.96
N GLY A 56 48.80 -6.00 -27.45
CA GLY A 56 48.38 -7.12 -26.61
C GLY A 56 46.99 -6.99 -26.00
N ALA A 57 46.13 -6.12 -26.53
CA ALA A 57 44.76 -5.94 -26.05
C ALA A 57 43.80 -5.60 -27.18
N PHE A 58 42.50 -5.77 -26.90
CA PHE A 58 41.41 -5.25 -27.75
C PHE A 58 40.16 -5.04 -26.90
N THR A 59 39.16 -4.37 -27.47
CA THR A 59 37.84 -4.22 -26.84
C THR A 59 36.77 -4.73 -27.79
N LEU A 60 35.99 -5.70 -27.34
CA LEU A 60 34.80 -6.15 -28.02
C LEU A 60 33.69 -5.14 -27.72
N THR A 61 33.45 -4.20 -28.63
CA THR A 61 32.41 -3.16 -28.51
C THR A 61 31.12 -3.61 -29.21
N GLY A 62 30.06 -2.80 -29.18
CA GLY A 62 28.86 -3.07 -29.98
C GLY A 62 27.97 -4.15 -29.37
N LEU A 63 28.01 -4.32 -28.04
CA LEU A 63 27.34 -5.40 -27.33
C LEU A 63 26.06 -4.88 -26.64
N PRO A 64 24.87 -5.42 -26.96
CA PRO A 64 23.68 -5.19 -26.15
C PRO A 64 23.78 -5.88 -24.79
N ALA A 65 22.83 -5.61 -23.89
CA ALA A 65 22.64 -6.43 -22.69
C ALA A 65 22.48 -7.92 -23.06
N GLY A 66 23.10 -8.80 -22.29
CA GLY A 66 23.14 -10.23 -22.58
C GLY A 66 24.29 -10.96 -21.88
N ALA A 67 24.27 -12.28 -21.99
CA ALA A 67 25.37 -13.13 -21.53
C ALA A 67 26.30 -13.46 -22.70
N TYR A 68 27.60 -13.35 -22.45
CA TYR A 68 28.67 -13.57 -23.42
C TYR A 68 29.69 -14.56 -22.84
N SER A 69 30.00 -15.63 -23.54
CA SER A 69 30.89 -16.68 -23.04
C SER A 69 31.58 -17.46 -24.18
N GLY A 70 32.54 -18.33 -23.83
CA GLY A 70 33.18 -19.22 -24.81
C GLY A 70 33.96 -18.47 -25.89
N PHE A 71 34.68 -17.43 -25.50
CA PHE A 71 35.47 -16.59 -26.40
C PHE A 71 36.63 -17.40 -26.98
N SER A 72 36.82 -17.37 -28.30
CA SER A 72 37.90 -18.08 -28.97
C SER A 72 38.41 -17.38 -30.21
N VAL A 73 39.72 -17.48 -30.45
CA VAL A 73 40.41 -16.98 -31.65
C VAL A 73 41.31 -18.10 -32.16
N THR A 74 41.23 -18.39 -33.46
CA THR A 74 42.07 -19.40 -34.13
C THR A 74 43.05 -18.73 -35.08
N THR A 75 44.35 -18.97 -34.90
CA THR A 75 45.41 -18.44 -35.76
C THR A 75 46.49 -19.49 -35.98
N GLY A 76 46.92 -19.68 -37.23
CA GLY A 76 47.98 -20.66 -37.55
C GLY A 76 47.64 -22.11 -37.17
N GLY A 77 46.36 -22.46 -37.08
CA GLY A 77 45.89 -23.78 -36.65
C GLY A 77 45.74 -23.98 -35.14
N CYS A 78 46.19 -23.03 -34.31
CA CYS A 78 46.04 -23.06 -32.86
C CYS A 78 44.84 -22.20 -32.42
N THR A 79 44.04 -22.70 -31.47
CA THR A 79 42.88 -21.99 -30.92
C THR A 79 43.14 -21.57 -29.47
N GLY A 80 43.08 -20.27 -29.20
CA GLY A 80 43.00 -19.74 -27.85
C GLY A 80 41.56 -19.67 -27.39
N ILE A 81 41.29 -20.01 -26.12
CA ILE A 81 39.95 -20.05 -25.54
C ILE A 81 39.94 -19.35 -24.19
N ASP A 82 38.88 -18.56 -23.95
CA ASP A 82 38.48 -18.07 -22.63
C ASP A 82 37.00 -18.44 -22.39
N ASN A 83 36.76 -19.29 -21.37
CA ASN A 83 35.43 -19.77 -21.02
C ASN A 83 34.71 -18.90 -19.96
N THR A 84 35.31 -17.79 -19.53
CA THR A 84 34.66 -16.87 -18.60
C THR A 84 33.37 -16.33 -19.21
N SER A 85 32.34 -16.24 -18.37
CA SER A 85 31.07 -15.63 -18.74
C SER A 85 31.07 -14.16 -18.31
N LYS A 86 30.60 -13.29 -19.18
CA LYS A 86 30.38 -11.86 -18.92
C LYS A 86 28.92 -11.55 -19.17
N THR A 87 28.28 -10.93 -18.19
CA THR A 87 26.90 -10.47 -18.32
C THR A 87 26.92 -8.96 -18.42
N LEU A 88 26.32 -8.44 -19.47
CA LEU A 88 26.00 -7.04 -19.62
C LEU A 88 24.52 -6.86 -19.29
N THR A 89 24.20 -5.83 -18.52
CA THR A 89 22.82 -5.49 -18.15
C THR A 89 22.51 -4.08 -18.59
N ASP A 90 21.35 -3.86 -19.18
CA ASP A 90 20.85 -2.51 -19.46
C ASP A 90 20.72 -1.71 -18.15
N PRO A 91 20.73 -0.36 -18.21
CA PRO A 91 20.34 0.47 -17.08
C PRO A 91 18.86 0.18 -16.70
N ASN A 92 18.39 0.71 -15.58
CA ASN A 92 16.98 0.51 -15.21
C ASN A 92 16.07 1.21 -16.23
N CYS A 93 15.44 0.42 -17.08
CA CYS A 93 14.66 0.90 -18.21
C CYS A 93 13.20 1.07 -17.82
N THR A 94 12.82 2.33 -17.63
CA THR A 94 11.44 2.72 -17.34
C THR A 94 11.01 3.82 -18.29
N SER A 95 9.92 3.58 -19.03
CA SER A 95 9.25 4.61 -19.81
C SER A 95 8.24 5.32 -18.91
N ILE A 96 8.34 6.65 -18.79
CA ILE A 96 7.44 7.45 -17.96
C ILE A 96 6.47 8.20 -18.87
N ILE A 97 5.17 8.02 -18.63
CA ILE A 97 4.09 8.78 -19.25
C ILE A 97 3.56 9.79 -18.24
N TYR A 98 3.62 11.07 -18.59
CA TYR A 98 3.18 12.17 -17.73
C TYR A 98 1.72 12.56 -18.02
N VAL A 99 0.96 12.76 -16.96
CA VAL A 99 -0.46 13.16 -17.00
C VAL A 99 -0.69 14.35 -16.07
N ASN A 100 -1.26 15.43 -16.58
CA ASN A 100 -1.60 16.62 -15.80
C ASN A 100 -2.91 17.23 -16.31
N ALA A 101 -3.99 17.13 -15.52
CA ALA A 101 -5.32 17.64 -15.88
C ALA A 101 -5.34 19.15 -16.19
N ALA A 102 -4.40 19.92 -15.63
CA ALA A 102 -4.27 21.35 -15.87
C ALA A 102 -3.50 21.68 -17.17
N ASN A 103 -2.94 20.70 -17.87
CA ASN A 103 -2.16 20.97 -19.07
C ASN A 103 -3.06 21.42 -20.24
N THR A 104 -2.77 22.60 -20.77
CA THR A 104 -3.47 23.21 -21.92
C THR A 104 -2.62 23.23 -23.19
N ASN A 105 -1.41 22.63 -23.18
CA ASN A 105 -0.55 22.57 -24.36
C ASN A 105 -1.28 21.84 -25.51
N PRO A 106 -1.28 22.38 -26.76
CA PRO A 106 -1.89 21.71 -27.90
C PRO A 106 -1.19 20.40 -28.29
N THR A 107 0.07 20.21 -27.92
CA THR A 107 0.81 18.95 -28.11
C THR A 107 0.90 18.20 -26.79
N GLN A 108 0.09 17.15 -26.66
CA GLN A 108 0.02 16.28 -25.48
C GLN A 108 0.42 14.86 -25.88
N ASN A 109 1.70 14.53 -25.71
CA ASN A 109 2.28 13.23 -26.06
C ASN A 109 2.78 12.44 -24.84
N GLY A 110 2.67 13.00 -23.64
CA GLY A 110 3.02 12.34 -22.38
C GLY A 110 4.51 12.15 -22.12
N GLN A 111 5.41 12.72 -22.93
CA GLN A 111 6.87 12.49 -22.79
C GLN A 111 7.55 13.37 -21.74
N SER A 112 6.87 14.42 -21.26
CA SER A 112 7.36 15.32 -20.21
C SER A 112 6.17 15.98 -19.51
N TRP A 113 6.39 16.64 -18.37
CA TRP A 113 5.35 17.45 -17.74
C TRP A 113 4.79 18.56 -18.67
N ALA A 114 5.62 19.15 -19.53
CA ALA A 114 5.21 20.21 -20.46
C ALA A 114 4.30 19.70 -21.60
N THR A 115 4.43 18.43 -21.96
CA THR A 115 3.65 17.75 -23.00
C THR A 115 2.75 16.65 -22.42
N ALA A 116 2.47 16.69 -21.11
CA ALA A 116 1.67 15.71 -20.40
C ALA A 116 0.26 15.57 -20.99
N PHE A 117 -0.33 14.39 -20.92
CA PHE A 117 -1.75 14.24 -21.26
C PHE A 117 -2.63 14.96 -20.24
N SER A 118 -3.61 15.73 -20.72
CA SER A 118 -4.65 16.30 -19.84
C SER A 118 -5.69 15.27 -19.39
N SER A 119 -5.84 14.18 -20.15
CA SER A 119 -6.69 13.04 -19.82
C SER A 119 -5.87 11.87 -19.28
N LEU A 120 -6.21 11.40 -18.08
CA LEU A 120 -5.62 10.17 -17.54
C LEU A 120 -5.96 8.96 -18.41
N GLN A 121 -7.17 8.89 -18.96
CA GLN A 121 -7.53 7.76 -19.84
C GLN A 121 -6.64 7.71 -21.09
N ALA A 122 -6.27 8.87 -21.65
CA ALA A 122 -5.32 8.94 -22.77
C ALA A 122 -3.92 8.47 -22.36
N GLY A 123 -3.44 8.88 -21.17
CA GLY A 123 -2.16 8.41 -20.62
C GLY A 123 -2.14 6.89 -20.39
N LEU A 124 -3.22 6.32 -19.84
CA LEU A 124 -3.36 4.87 -19.65
C LEU A 124 -3.41 4.12 -20.99
N SER A 125 -4.10 4.67 -22.00
CA SER A 125 -4.12 4.09 -23.35
C SER A 125 -2.74 4.10 -24.01
N ALA A 126 -1.95 5.17 -23.83
CA ALA A 126 -0.56 5.21 -24.27
C ALA A 126 0.32 4.19 -23.54
N ALA A 127 0.10 4.01 -22.23
CA ALA A 127 0.84 3.05 -21.41
C ALA A 127 0.52 1.58 -21.73
N ALA A 128 -0.67 1.31 -22.25
CA ALA A 128 -1.12 -0.03 -22.64
C ALA A 128 -0.48 -0.53 -23.95
N LEU A 129 0.22 0.33 -24.70
CA LEU A 129 0.90 -0.08 -25.92
C LEU A 129 2.04 -1.06 -25.61
N PRO A 130 2.33 -2.03 -26.48
CA PRO A 130 3.42 -2.98 -26.27
C PRO A 130 4.75 -2.28 -25.98
N SER A 131 5.36 -2.62 -24.85
CA SER A 131 6.63 -2.09 -24.42
C SER A 131 7.54 -3.25 -24.00
N VAL A 132 8.82 -3.13 -24.34
CA VAL A 132 9.88 -4.06 -23.92
C VAL A 132 10.52 -3.64 -22.59
N VAL A 133 10.13 -2.48 -22.06
CA VAL A 133 10.58 -1.93 -20.78
C VAL A 133 9.39 -1.69 -19.85
N SER A 134 9.63 -1.54 -18.55
CA SER A 134 8.56 -1.21 -17.60
C SER A 134 7.96 0.16 -17.94
N VAL A 135 6.64 0.30 -17.81
CA VAL A 135 5.95 1.57 -18.06
C VAL A 135 5.36 2.08 -16.77
N GLU A 136 5.64 3.34 -16.49
CA GLU A 136 5.07 4.10 -15.39
C GLU A 136 4.19 5.23 -15.93
N VAL A 137 3.11 5.53 -15.22
CA VAL A 137 2.26 6.71 -15.48
C VAL A 137 2.34 7.62 -14.26
N TRP A 138 2.92 8.81 -14.44
CA TRP A 138 3.05 9.81 -13.38
C TRP A 138 1.94 10.85 -13.51
N VAL A 139 1.08 10.91 -12.50
CA VAL A 139 -0.14 11.70 -12.51
C VAL A 139 -0.02 12.87 -11.54
N ALA A 140 -0.05 14.07 -12.08
CA ALA A 140 -0.09 15.29 -11.30
C ALA A 140 -1.37 15.38 -10.45
N ASN A 141 -1.31 16.23 -9.44
CA ASN A 141 -2.41 16.54 -8.56
C ASN A 141 -3.53 17.22 -9.35
N GLY A 142 -4.76 16.78 -9.10
CA GLY A 142 -5.93 17.21 -9.86
C GLY A 142 -7.05 16.18 -9.80
N THR A 143 -8.20 16.55 -10.33
CA THR A 143 -9.36 15.65 -10.45
C THR A 143 -9.47 15.12 -11.87
N TYR A 144 -9.46 13.80 -11.99
CA TYR A 144 -9.55 13.08 -13.25
C TYR A 144 -10.88 12.35 -13.33
N LYS A 145 -11.60 12.56 -14.43
CA LYS A 145 -12.84 11.85 -14.76
C LYS A 145 -12.57 10.83 -15.86
N PRO A 146 -13.13 9.62 -15.81
CA PRO A 146 -12.84 8.58 -16.80
C PRO A 146 -13.50 8.83 -18.16
N GLY A 147 -14.52 9.68 -18.20
CA GLY A 147 -15.26 10.03 -19.42
C GLY A 147 -16.51 10.83 -19.10
N THR A 148 -17.54 10.70 -19.94
CA THR A 148 -18.79 11.48 -19.88
C THR A 148 -20.04 10.61 -19.71
N THR A 149 -19.90 9.29 -19.71
CA THR A 149 -21.01 8.33 -19.61
C THR A 149 -20.87 7.48 -18.36
N ARG A 150 -21.98 6.90 -17.87
CA ARG A 150 -21.96 6.03 -16.68
C ARG A 150 -21.10 4.78 -16.84
N GLN A 151 -20.88 4.35 -18.08
CA GLN A 151 -20.04 3.21 -18.44
C GLN A 151 -18.55 3.58 -18.53
N SER A 152 -18.18 4.85 -18.38
CA SER A 152 -16.77 5.27 -18.39
C SER A 152 -16.07 4.83 -17.11
N TYR A 153 -14.85 4.30 -17.21
CA TYR A 153 -14.02 3.90 -16.07
C TYR A 153 -12.54 4.05 -16.42
N PHE A 154 -11.67 4.15 -15.42
CA PHE A 154 -10.22 4.02 -15.61
C PHE A 154 -9.82 2.55 -15.62
N MET A 155 -9.46 2.03 -16.79
CA MET A 155 -8.87 0.69 -16.92
C MET A 155 -7.38 0.76 -16.64
N ILE A 156 -6.91 0.10 -15.57
CA ILE A 156 -5.48 0.05 -15.28
C ILE A 156 -4.83 -1.04 -16.16
N PRO A 157 -3.89 -0.69 -17.06
CA PRO A 157 -3.29 -1.69 -17.94
C PRO A 157 -2.42 -2.70 -17.18
N SER A 158 -2.43 -3.96 -17.62
CA SER A 158 -1.64 -5.04 -17.01
C SER A 158 -0.14 -4.74 -17.06
N GLY A 159 0.54 -4.85 -15.92
CA GLY A 159 1.98 -4.60 -15.78
C GLY A 159 2.40 -3.13 -15.71
N VAL A 160 1.45 -2.19 -15.76
CA VAL A 160 1.71 -0.75 -15.65
C VAL A 160 1.62 -0.31 -14.18
N LYS A 161 2.54 0.57 -13.79
CA LYS A 161 2.52 1.23 -12.48
C LYS A 161 2.02 2.66 -12.63
N VAL A 162 0.95 3.00 -11.95
CA VAL A 162 0.30 4.30 -12.01
C VAL A 162 0.47 4.99 -10.67
N TYR A 163 1.12 6.15 -10.69
CA TYR A 163 1.55 6.90 -9.51
C TYR A 163 0.89 8.28 -9.46
N GLY A 164 0.16 8.56 -8.38
CA GLY A 164 -0.39 9.88 -8.07
C GLY A 164 0.42 10.60 -6.99
N GLY A 165 0.13 11.88 -6.78
CA GLY A 165 0.75 12.71 -5.73
C GLY A 165 1.88 13.62 -6.22
N PHE A 166 1.96 13.88 -7.53
CA PHE A 166 2.94 14.80 -8.12
C PHE A 166 2.37 16.21 -8.24
N ILE A 167 3.19 17.24 -8.08
CA ILE A 167 2.87 18.64 -8.38
C ILE A 167 2.93 18.89 -9.90
N GLY A 168 3.76 18.13 -10.63
CA GLY A 168 3.92 18.26 -12.08
C GLY A 168 5.26 18.87 -12.50
N THR A 169 6.28 18.76 -11.66
CA THR A 169 7.65 19.25 -11.93
C THR A 169 8.74 18.25 -11.53
N GLU A 170 8.35 17.12 -10.97
CA GLU A 170 9.23 16.10 -10.41
C GLU A 170 10.03 15.36 -11.48
N THR A 171 11.25 14.98 -11.11
CA THR A 171 12.15 14.14 -11.91
C THR A 171 12.41 12.78 -11.27
N GLN A 172 11.95 12.56 -10.03
CA GLN A 172 12.14 11.33 -9.28
C GLN A 172 10.86 10.92 -8.54
N LEU A 173 10.61 9.61 -8.44
CA LEU A 173 9.42 9.05 -7.78
C LEU A 173 9.34 9.45 -6.30
N THR A 174 10.47 9.61 -5.62
CA THR A 174 10.57 9.98 -4.20
C THR A 174 10.14 11.42 -3.91
N GLN A 175 9.93 12.25 -4.93
CA GLN A 175 9.46 13.63 -4.77
C GLN A 175 7.92 13.73 -4.65
N ARG A 176 7.20 12.62 -4.78
CA ARG A 176 5.75 12.53 -4.55
C ARG A 176 5.37 12.95 -3.14
N ILE A 177 4.26 13.66 -3.01
CA ILE A 177 3.66 13.99 -1.72
C ILE A 177 2.54 12.99 -1.44
N LEU A 178 2.83 12.01 -0.58
CA LEU A 178 1.90 10.94 -0.19
C LEU A 178 1.32 11.12 1.21
N THR A 179 1.90 12.02 1.99
CA THR A 179 1.51 12.25 3.37
C THR A 179 0.24 13.08 3.46
N PRO A 180 -0.64 12.77 4.43
CA PRO A 180 -1.77 13.62 4.71
C PRO A 180 -1.39 14.97 5.30
N PRO A 181 -2.24 16.00 5.14
CA PRO A 181 -2.06 17.24 5.86
C PRO A 181 -2.16 16.93 7.35
N SER A 182 -1.26 17.52 8.13
CA SER A 182 -1.13 17.39 9.58
C SER A 182 -2.47 17.16 10.29
N GLY A 183 -2.59 16.04 11.02
CA GLY A 183 -3.83 15.70 11.75
C GLY A 183 -4.05 14.22 12.08
N GLY A 184 -3.17 13.30 11.69
CA GLY A 184 -3.32 11.87 11.99
C GLY A 184 -4.39 11.13 11.16
N GLN A 185 -5.02 11.83 10.23
CA GLN A 185 -5.97 11.27 9.26
C GLN A 185 -5.23 10.91 7.98
N MET A 186 -5.41 9.71 7.43
CA MET A 186 -5.12 9.44 6.01
C MET A 186 -5.92 10.36 5.07
N GLY A 187 -5.28 10.88 4.04
CA GLY A 187 -5.92 11.70 3.02
C GLY A 187 -4.88 12.50 2.28
N LEU A 188 -4.68 12.27 0.99
CA LEU A 188 -3.65 12.94 0.20
C LEU A 188 -3.92 14.45 0.18
N ALA A 189 -3.10 15.26 0.86
CA ALA A 189 -3.23 16.72 0.79
C ALA A 189 -3.04 17.17 -0.66
N GLY A 190 -4.12 17.50 -1.35
CA GLY A 190 -4.07 17.90 -2.75
C GLY A 190 -3.70 16.79 -3.73
N GLY A 191 -3.84 15.50 -3.38
CA GLY A 191 -3.44 14.39 -4.26
C GLY A 191 -4.28 14.23 -5.55
N ALA A 192 -3.86 13.33 -6.43
CA ALA A 192 -4.62 12.96 -7.62
C ALA A 192 -5.94 12.24 -7.23
N ILE A 193 -7.07 12.78 -7.68
CA ILE A 193 -8.42 12.28 -7.40
C ILE A 193 -8.95 11.62 -8.66
N LEU A 194 -9.29 10.33 -8.58
CA LEU A 194 -10.08 9.62 -9.57
C LEU A 194 -11.54 9.74 -9.16
N SER A 195 -12.30 10.56 -9.89
CA SER A 195 -13.69 10.88 -9.57
C SER A 195 -14.63 10.23 -10.57
N GLY A 196 -15.61 9.51 -10.05
CA GLY A 196 -16.74 8.99 -10.80
C GLY A 196 -17.84 10.01 -11.10
N GLU A 197 -17.73 11.24 -10.59
CA GLU A 197 -18.75 12.26 -10.83
C GLU A 197 -18.69 12.80 -12.25
N ILE A 198 -19.80 12.64 -12.94
CA ILE A 198 -20.05 13.11 -14.30
C ILE A 198 -21.40 13.82 -14.31
N GLY A 199 -21.52 14.89 -15.07
CA GLY A 199 -22.75 15.69 -15.10
C GLY A 199 -22.89 16.59 -13.87
N THR A 200 -23.75 16.19 -12.93
CA THR A 200 -24.21 17.00 -11.80
C THR A 200 -23.69 16.47 -10.47
N SER A 201 -23.91 17.24 -9.39
CA SER A 201 -23.55 16.82 -8.04
C SER A 201 -24.37 15.65 -7.50
N ALA A 202 -25.45 15.25 -8.17
CA ALA A 202 -26.21 14.06 -7.82
C ALA A 202 -25.33 12.81 -7.99
N SER A 203 -25.72 11.68 -7.41
CA SER A 203 -24.95 10.45 -7.56
C SER A 203 -25.48 9.54 -8.66
N ASN A 204 -26.71 9.75 -9.15
CA ASN A 204 -27.38 8.85 -10.09
C ASN A 204 -26.84 8.92 -11.52
N ASP A 205 -26.13 10.00 -11.85
CA ASP A 205 -25.38 10.18 -13.09
C ASP A 205 -23.92 9.74 -12.98
N ASN A 206 -23.37 9.57 -11.77
CA ASN A 206 -22.01 9.05 -11.59
C ASN A 206 -21.77 7.73 -12.34
N VAL A 207 -20.51 7.53 -12.72
CA VAL A 207 -20.06 6.26 -13.32
C VAL A 207 -20.29 5.09 -12.39
N HIS A 208 -20.48 3.90 -12.98
CA HIS A 208 -20.65 2.68 -12.20
C HIS A 208 -19.37 2.34 -11.43
N HIS A 209 -18.24 2.32 -12.13
CA HIS A 209 -16.93 1.94 -11.60
C HIS A 209 -15.96 3.08 -11.86
N VAL A 210 -15.25 3.53 -10.83
CA VAL A 210 -14.20 4.54 -11.05
C VAL A 210 -12.97 3.88 -11.65
N VAL A 211 -12.53 2.77 -11.07
CA VAL A 211 -11.33 2.03 -11.45
C VAL A 211 -11.65 0.56 -11.70
N VAL A 212 -11.08 -0.01 -12.76
CA VAL A 212 -11.22 -1.42 -13.09
C VAL A 212 -9.86 -2.07 -13.29
N PHE A 213 -9.68 -3.23 -12.63
CA PHE A 213 -8.61 -4.19 -12.91
C PHE A 213 -9.22 -5.42 -13.60
N SER A 214 -8.80 -5.71 -14.83
CA SER A 214 -9.33 -6.84 -15.60
C SER A 214 -8.21 -7.62 -16.26
N GLY A 215 -7.97 -8.87 -15.83
CA GLY A 215 -6.90 -9.70 -16.38
C GLY A 215 -5.49 -9.11 -16.19
N THR A 216 -5.32 -8.26 -15.17
CA THR A 216 -4.04 -7.64 -14.81
C THR A 216 -3.14 -8.65 -14.09
N ASN A 217 -1.81 -8.47 -14.18
CA ASN A 217 -0.83 -9.30 -13.48
C ASN A 217 -0.30 -8.64 -12.19
N ALA A 218 0.42 -9.40 -11.35
CA ALA A 218 0.98 -8.92 -10.09
C ALA A 218 1.91 -7.69 -10.19
N ASN A 219 2.44 -7.34 -11.37
CA ASN A 219 3.27 -6.14 -11.53
C ASN A 219 2.45 -4.85 -11.69
N THR A 220 1.12 -4.97 -11.78
CA THR A 220 0.20 -3.83 -11.93
C THR A 220 0.04 -3.11 -10.60
N LEU A 221 0.22 -1.78 -10.58
CA LEU A 221 0.16 -0.97 -9.37
C LEU A 221 -0.66 0.29 -9.60
N LEU A 222 -1.53 0.61 -8.66
CA LEU A 222 -2.14 1.94 -8.51
C LEU A 222 -1.78 2.48 -7.13
N ASP A 223 -1.05 3.60 -7.11
CA ASP A 223 -0.43 4.12 -5.90
C ASP A 223 -0.66 5.63 -5.74
N GLY A 224 -1.23 6.04 -4.60
CA GLY A 224 -1.35 7.46 -4.24
C GLY A 224 -2.54 8.17 -4.86
N PHE A 225 -3.72 7.54 -4.86
CA PHE A 225 -4.96 8.12 -5.39
C PHE A 225 -6.10 8.17 -4.37
N THR A 226 -6.91 9.23 -4.45
CA THR A 226 -8.27 9.18 -3.90
C THR A 226 -9.21 8.64 -4.96
N ILE A 227 -9.99 7.60 -4.65
CA ILE A 227 -10.95 6.96 -5.56
C ILE A 227 -12.35 7.20 -4.99
N THR A 228 -13.16 7.98 -5.68
CA THR A 228 -14.42 8.48 -5.12
C THR A 228 -15.54 8.65 -6.13
N ARG A 229 -16.77 8.74 -5.62
CA ARG A 229 -17.99 9.06 -6.36
C ARG A 229 -18.35 8.04 -7.43
N GLY A 230 -17.98 6.77 -7.28
CA GLY A 230 -18.58 5.70 -8.08
C GLY A 230 -19.97 5.31 -7.57
N HIS A 231 -20.89 4.96 -8.48
CA HIS A 231 -22.27 4.57 -8.16
C HIS A 231 -22.79 3.39 -9.00
N ALA A 232 -22.42 2.17 -8.59
CA ALA A 232 -22.85 0.91 -9.22
C ALA A 232 -24.12 0.33 -8.58
N GLN A 233 -25.24 1.03 -8.66
CA GLN A 233 -26.53 0.50 -8.21
C GLN A 233 -27.23 -0.29 -9.33
N PHE A 234 -27.65 -1.52 -9.02
CA PHE A 234 -28.56 -2.29 -9.87
C PHE A 234 -30.01 -1.80 -9.67
N VAL A 235 -30.63 -1.27 -10.72
CA VAL A 235 -32.08 -1.06 -10.79
C VAL A 235 -32.69 -2.21 -11.58
N SER A 236 -33.57 -2.99 -10.94
CA SER A 236 -34.17 -4.23 -11.46
C SER A 236 -35.05 -4.08 -12.71
N THR A 237 -35.22 -2.86 -13.21
CA THR A 237 -36.11 -2.51 -14.33
C THR A 237 -35.38 -2.16 -15.63
N GLN A 238 -34.05 -2.14 -15.65
CA GLN A 238 -33.28 -1.94 -16.89
C GLN A 238 -33.00 -3.28 -17.59
N ALA A 239 -33.30 -3.35 -18.89
CA ALA A 239 -32.85 -4.45 -19.72
C ALA A 239 -31.31 -4.49 -19.67
N ILE A 240 -30.75 -5.62 -19.21
CA ILE A 240 -29.30 -5.79 -19.09
C ILE A 240 -28.75 -5.99 -20.51
N ASP A 241 -27.91 -5.07 -20.96
CA ASP A 241 -27.09 -5.28 -22.15
C ASP A 241 -25.97 -6.28 -21.77
N PRO A 242 -25.86 -7.44 -22.44
CA PRO A 242 -24.86 -8.46 -22.13
C PRO A 242 -23.41 -8.01 -22.40
N THR A 243 -23.19 -6.84 -23.00
CA THR A 243 -21.86 -6.21 -23.14
C THR A 243 -21.49 -5.29 -21.96
N GLU A 244 -22.41 -5.05 -21.02
CA GLU A 244 -22.12 -4.28 -19.82
C GLU A 244 -21.16 -5.03 -18.90
N ILE A 245 -20.06 -4.37 -18.54
CA ILE A 245 -19.32 -4.74 -17.34
C ILE A 245 -20.29 -4.53 -16.19
N PHE A 246 -20.82 -5.63 -15.68
CA PHE A 246 -21.89 -5.65 -14.71
C PHE A 246 -21.63 -4.70 -13.53
N HIS A 247 -22.69 -4.03 -13.07
CA HIS A 247 -22.71 -3.02 -11.99
C HIS A 247 -22.17 -3.53 -10.63
N TRP A 248 -20.88 -3.82 -10.51
CA TRP A 248 -20.22 -4.35 -9.32
C TRP A 248 -18.97 -3.54 -8.94
N GLY A 249 -18.90 -3.01 -7.71
CA GLY A 249 -17.76 -2.25 -7.18
C GLY A 249 -17.83 -0.75 -7.44
N GLY A 250 -18.29 0.07 -6.49
CA GLY A 250 -18.46 1.51 -6.74
C GLY A 250 -17.12 2.19 -7.03
N GLY A 251 -16.16 2.07 -6.11
CA GLY A 251 -14.82 2.63 -6.28
C GLY A 251 -13.96 1.78 -7.23
N VAL A 252 -13.66 0.54 -6.81
CA VAL A 252 -12.81 -0.39 -7.54
C VAL A 252 -13.56 -1.68 -7.85
N SER A 253 -13.48 -2.11 -9.11
CA SER A 253 -13.97 -3.40 -9.57
C SER A 253 -12.82 -4.25 -10.11
N THR A 254 -12.77 -5.53 -9.73
CA THR A 254 -11.80 -6.48 -10.27
C THR A 254 -12.49 -7.68 -10.92
N GLN A 255 -11.97 -8.12 -12.06
CA GLN A 255 -12.54 -9.22 -12.85
C GLN A 255 -11.48 -10.00 -13.65
N ASN A 256 -11.87 -11.15 -14.20
CA ASN A 256 -11.03 -11.97 -15.08
C ASN A 256 -9.69 -12.36 -14.44
N LYS A 257 -9.73 -12.85 -13.20
CA LYS A 257 -8.53 -13.26 -12.43
C LYS A 257 -7.47 -12.17 -12.31
N ALA A 258 -7.91 -10.92 -12.18
CA ALA A 258 -7.02 -9.78 -12.00
C ALA A 258 -6.17 -9.89 -10.72
N GLU A 259 -4.89 -9.62 -10.89
CA GLU A 259 -3.89 -9.43 -9.84
C GLU A 259 -3.39 -7.97 -9.85
N GLY A 260 -2.67 -7.57 -8.80
CA GLY A 260 -2.04 -6.24 -8.72
C GLY A 260 -2.11 -5.65 -7.32
N HIS A 261 -1.75 -4.38 -7.21
CA HIS A 261 -1.59 -3.68 -5.94
C HIS A 261 -2.30 -2.34 -5.93
N LEU A 262 -3.04 -2.07 -4.85
CA LEU A 262 -3.54 -0.75 -4.46
C LEU A 262 -2.73 -0.28 -3.24
N THR A 263 -2.01 0.82 -3.37
CA THR A 263 -1.11 1.32 -2.30
C THR A 263 -1.33 2.79 -2.04
N ASN A 264 -1.27 3.25 -0.78
CA ASN A 264 -1.45 4.67 -0.45
C ASN A 264 -2.75 5.26 -1.02
N CYS A 265 -3.80 4.44 -1.11
CA CYS A 265 -5.07 4.83 -1.72
C CYS A 265 -6.09 5.23 -0.66
N ASN A 266 -6.94 6.18 -1.02
CA ASN A 266 -8.09 6.61 -0.21
C ASN A 266 -9.38 6.33 -0.98
N ILE A 267 -10.08 5.25 -0.64
CA ILE A 267 -11.27 4.77 -1.34
C ILE A 267 -12.50 5.18 -0.53
N THR A 268 -13.22 6.20 -0.99
CA THR A 268 -14.27 6.85 -0.18
C THR A 268 -15.44 7.43 -0.96
N GLY A 269 -16.61 7.50 -0.33
CA GLY A 269 -17.80 8.13 -0.92
C GLY A 269 -18.31 7.38 -2.15
N ASN A 270 -18.09 6.06 -2.21
CA ASN A 270 -18.56 5.21 -3.30
C ASN A 270 -19.78 4.41 -2.86
N LYS A 271 -20.68 4.14 -3.82
CA LYS A 271 -21.91 3.41 -3.60
C LYS A 271 -22.09 2.29 -4.61
N ALA A 272 -22.50 1.11 -4.16
CA ALA A 272 -22.79 0.00 -5.08
C ALA A 272 -23.78 -1.02 -4.50
N THR A 273 -24.28 -1.92 -5.35
CA THR A 273 -24.93 -3.15 -4.87
C THR A 273 -23.89 -4.11 -4.30
N ASN A 274 -22.74 -4.25 -4.94
CA ASN A 274 -21.67 -5.16 -4.54
C ASN A 274 -20.40 -4.37 -4.28
N GLY A 275 -19.90 -4.33 -3.04
CA GLY A 275 -18.67 -3.64 -2.67
C GLY A 275 -18.76 -2.13 -2.92
N GLY A 276 -19.21 -1.36 -1.93
CA GLY A 276 -19.28 0.10 -2.09
C GLY A 276 -17.91 0.67 -2.47
N GLY A 277 -16.88 0.33 -1.69
CA GLY A 277 -15.49 0.69 -1.98
C GLY A 277 -14.82 -0.23 -3.01
N ILE A 278 -14.68 -1.52 -2.68
CA ILE A 278 -13.97 -2.52 -3.49
C ILE A 278 -14.85 -3.74 -3.70
N TYR A 279 -14.93 -4.21 -4.95
CA TYR A 279 -15.49 -5.51 -5.29
C TYR A 279 -14.44 -6.40 -5.97
N GLN A 280 -14.30 -7.63 -5.49
CA GLN A 280 -13.47 -8.66 -6.14
C GLN A 280 -14.27 -9.92 -6.44
N ASN A 281 -14.11 -10.45 -7.65
CA ASN A 281 -14.73 -11.71 -8.07
C ASN A 281 -13.76 -12.60 -8.87
N ASP A 282 -14.24 -13.76 -9.31
CA ASP A 282 -13.58 -14.59 -10.32
C ASP A 282 -12.08 -14.86 -10.04
N SER A 283 -11.79 -15.35 -8.84
CA SER A 283 -10.42 -15.65 -8.38
C SER A 283 -9.42 -14.49 -8.45
N CYS A 284 -9.91 -13.24 -8.48
CA CYS A 284 -9.03 -12.07 -8.38
C CYS A 284 -8.28 -12.04 -7.04
N SER A 285 -7.07 -11.45 -7.05
CA SER A 285 -6.16 -11.44 -5.91
C SER A 285 -5.46 -10.08 -5.70
N VAL A 286 -6.03 -8.99 -6.23
CA VAL A 286 -5.53 -7.61 -5.98
C VAL A 286 -5.34 -7.38 -4.48
N MET A 287 -4.12 -6.98 -4.11
CA MET A 287 -3.71 -6.72 -2.73
C MET A 287 -3.84 -5.24 -2.42
N VAL A 288 -4.12 -4.91 -1.16
CA VAL A 288 -4.28 -3.53 -0.70
C VAL A 288 -3.35 -3.26 0.47
N SER A 289 -2.58 -2.17 0.39
CA SER A 289 -1.69 -1.78 1.47
C SER A 289 -1.66 -0.28 1.74
N ASN A 290 -1.38 0.10 2.98
CA ASN A 290 -1.23 1.52 3.38
C ASN A 290 -2.41 2.39 2.92
N SER A 291 -3.63 1.87 3.01
CA SER A 291 -4.80 2.46 2.36
C SER A 291 -5.97 2.62 3.33
N ALA A 292 -6.83 3.58 3.04
CA ALA A 292 -8.08 3.79 3.76
C ALA A 292 -9.28 3.46 2.86
N ILE A 293 -10.22 2.68 3.38
CA ILE A 293 -11.49 2.32 2.75
C ILE A 293 -12.58 2.78 3.71
N TRP A 294 -13.21 3.91 3.42
CA TRP A 294 -14.13 4.53 4.38
C TRP A 294 -15.27 5.32 3.77
N GLY A 295 -16.38 5.42 4.51
CA GLY A 295 -17.54 6.19 4.06
C GLY A 295 -18.16 5.64 2.76
N ASN A 296 -18.06 4.33 2.53
CA ASN A 296 -18.65 3.67 1.36
C ASN A 296 -19.95 2.95 1.75
N GLU A 297 -20.87 2.84 0.79
CA GLU A 297 -22.17 2.17 0.96
C GLU A 297 -22.35 1.03 -0.05
N GLY A 298 -22.70 -0.15 0.45
CA GLY A 298 -22.88 -1.38 -0.33
C GLY A 298 -24.13 -2.12 0.11
N THR A 299 -24.85 -2.80 -0.78
CA THR A 299 -25.80 -3.84 -0.32
C THR A 299 -25.02 -4.99 0.32
N PHE A 300 -24.06 -5.56 -0.42
CA PHE A 300 -23.10 -6.54 0.10
C PHE A 300 -21.75 -5.87 0.27
N GLY A 301 -21.25 -5.79 1.50
CA GLY A 301 -19.96 -5.17 1.83
C GLY A 301 -19.95 -3.67 1.57
N GLY A 302 -20.13 -2.87 2.61
CA GLY A 302 -20.05 -1.41 2.47
C GLY A 302 -18.68 -0.97 1.99
N GLY A 303 -17.64 -1.46 2.67
CA GLY A 303 -16.25 -1.23 2.26
C GLY A 303 -15.82 -2.19 1.16
N ILE A 304 -15.83 -3.49 1.46
CA ILE A 304 -15.26 -4.54 0.62
C ILE A 304 -16.27 -5.67 0.45
N HIS A 305 -16.46 -6.13 -0.79
CA HIS A 305 -17.13 -7.40 -1.06
C HIS A 305 -16.27 -8.32 -1.92
N GLN A 306 -16.16 -9.57 -1.50
CA GLN A 306 -15.38 -10.59 -2.18
C GLN A 306 -16.21 -11.85 -2.39
N ARG A 307 -16.17 -12.38 -3.62
CA ARG A 307 -16.83 -13.64 -3.94
C ARG A 307 -16.10 -14.46 -5.00
N GLY A 308 -16.41 -15.75 -5.10
CA GLY A 308 -15.90 -16.58 -6.21
C GLY A 308 -14.41 -16.86 -6.11
N PHE A 309 -13.99 -17.41 -4.96
CA PHE A 309 -12.65 -17.93 -4.70
C PHE A 309 -11.50 -16.91 -4.78
N THR A 310 -11.78 -15.65 -4.45
CA THR A 310 -10.75 -14.60 -4.35
C THR A 310 -9.81 -14.83 -3.17
N SER A 311 -8.59 -14.28 -3.27
CA SER A 311 -7.48 -14.48 -2.32
C SER A 311 -6.63 -13.22 -2.11
N SER A 312 -7.22 -12.15 -1.59
CA SER A 312 -6.52 -10.86 -1.36
C SER A 312 -5.86 -10.77 0.02
N ILE A 313 -4.89 -9.86 0.14
CA ILE A 313 -4.27 -9.47 1.42
C ILE A 313 -4.46 -7.97 1.62
N TYR A 314 -4.88 -7.58 2.83
CA TYR A 314 -4.96 -6.20 3.28
C TYR A 314 -3.93 -5.99 4.39
N THR A 315 -2.97 -5.10 4.17
CA THR A 315 -1.89 -4.82 5.12
C THR A 315 -1.85 -3.36 5.48
N ASN A 316 -1.84 -3.03 6.77
CA ASN A 316 -1.72 -1.65 7.23
C ASN A 316 -2.84 -0.76 6.68
N CYS A 317 -4.09 -1.23 6.77
CA CYS A 317 -5.26 -0.55 6.20
C CYS A 317 -6.25 -0.09 7.28
N LEU A 318 -6.99 0.98 6.96
CA LEU A 318 -8.21 1.35 7.69
C LEU A 318 -9.43 0.94 6.87
N ILE A 319 -10.36 0.21 7.50
CA ILE A 319 -11.66 -0.13 6.93
C ILE A 319 -12.70 0.39 7.90
N VAL A 320 -13.17 1.61 7.68
CA VAL A 320 -13.91 2.36 8.71
C VAL A 320 -15.14 3.07 8.19
N ASN A 321 -16.16 3.22 9.03
CA ASN A 321 -17.33 4.05 8.69
C ASN A 321 -18.02 3.62 7.36
N ASN A 322 -18.02 2.33 7.03
CA ASN A 322 -18.71 1.79 5.86
C ASN A 322 -20.06 1.16 6.24
N ARG A 323 -21.04 1.16 5.33
CA ARG A 323 -22.39 0.65 5.58
C ARG A 323 -22.82 -0.39 4.55
N GLY A 324 -23.32 -1.53 5.01
CA GLY A 324 -23.84 -2.60 4.16
C GLY A 324 -24.04 -3.92 4.90
N LEU A 325 -24.42 -4.99 4.21
CA LEU A 325 -24.40 -6.33 4.80
C LEU A 325 -22.94 -6.78 4.96
N GLY A 326 -22.48 -6.98 6.20
CA GLY A 326 -21.05 -7.05 6.48
C GLY A 326 -20.40 -5.68 6.33
N GLY A 327 -20.84 -4.71 7.15
CA GLY A 327 -20.63 -3.26 6.96
C GLY A 327 -19.25 -2.90 6.40
N GLY A 328 -18.18 -3.39 7.04
CA GLY A 328 -16.82 -3.27 6.54
C GLY A 328 -16.53 -4.23 5.39
N VAL A 329 -16.61 -5.53 5.66
CA VAL A 329 -16.22 -6.61 4.75
C VAL A 329 -17.31 -7.68 4.64
N ASN A 330 -17.65 -8.05 3.40
CA ASN A 330 -18.50 -9.19 3.08
C ASN A 330 -17.76 -10.24 2.25
N LEU A 331 -17.69 -11.48 2.74
CA LEU A 331 -17.00 -12.59 2.08
C LEU A 331 -17.97 -13.73 1.74
N ASN A 332 -17.97 -14.17 0.49
CA ASN A 332 -18.75 -15.30 0.03
C ASN A 332 -17.89 -16.28 -0.76
N ASN A 333 -17.60 -17.45 -0.18
CA ASN A 333 -16.72 -18.44 -0.76
C ASN A 333 -15.37 -17.83 -1.22
N SER A 334 -14.69 -17.12 -0.31
CA SER A 334 -13.44 -16.40 -0.58
C SER A 334 -12.53 -16.39 0.65
N ARG A 335 -11.24 -16.06 0.45
CA ARG A 335 -10.23 -16.01 1.52
C ARG A 335 -9.59 -14.62 1.54
N VAL A 336 -9.41 -14.10 2.74
CA VAL A 336 -8.76 -12.80 2.94
C VAL A 336 -7.88 -12.83 4.18
N SER A 337 -6.77 -12.11 4.14
CA SER A 337 -5.91 -11.86 5.29
C SER A 337 -5.87 -10.37 5.61
N PHE A 338 -5.99 -10.03 6.88
CA PHE A 338 -5.80 -8.69 7.42
C PHE A 338 -4.59 -8.70 8.36
N MET A 339 -3.59 -7.87 8.07
CA MET A 339 -2.38 -7.70 8.88
C MET A 339 -2.21 -6.24 9.26
N ASN A 340 -2.08 -5.95 10.57
CA ASN A 340 -1.91 -4.58 11.04
C ASN A 340 -3.02 -3.63 10.56
N CYS A 341 -4.27 -4.10 10.53
CA CYS A 341 -5.42 -3.32 10.06
C CYS A 341 -6.27 -2.81 11.22
N VAL A 342 -7.02 -1.74 10.98
CA VAL A 342 -8.13 -1.30 11.85
C VAL A 342 -9.44 -1.43 11.09
N ILE A 343 -10.36 -2.24 11.62
CA ILE A 343 -11.71 -2.42 11.08
C ILE A 343 -12.70 -1.91 12.14
N SER A 344 -13.21 -0.70 11.95
CA SER A 344 -13.91 0.01 13.03
C SER A 344 -15.08 0.86 12.55
N ASN A 345 -16.09 1.01 13.40
CA ASN A 345 -17.24 1.90 13.15
C ASN A 345 -17.99 1.62 11.84
N ASN A 346 -17.94 0.39 11.35
CA ASN A 346 -18.75 -0.03 10.23
C ASN A 346 -20.15 -0.47 10.70
N ASN A 347 -21.15 -0.25 9.85
CA ASN A 347 -22.54 -0.54 10.13
C ASN A 347 -23.06 -1.71 9.28
N GLY A 348 -23.23 -2.87 9.93
CA GLY A 348 -23.87 -4.05 9.40
C GLY A 348 -25.40 -3.89 9.32
N LEU A 349 -25.95 -4.02 8.12
CA LEU A 349 -27.40 -4.03 7.89
C LEU A 349 -28.01 -5.39 8.24
N ASP A 350 -29.33 -5.41 8.48
CA ASP A 350 -30.13 -6.63 8.71
C ASP A 350 -29.57 -7.58 9.77
N GLY A 351 -28.96 -7.02 10.82
CA GLY A 351 -28.37 -7.79 11.93
C GLY A 351 -27.06 -8.52 11.57
N THR A 352 -26.52 -8.33 10.37
CA THR A 352 -25.22 -8.90 9.97
C THR A 352 -24.07 -8.28 10.77
N PRO A 353 -22.93 -8.98 10.91
CA PRO A 353 -21.75 -8.39 11.53
C PRO A 353 -21.37 -7.03 10.95
N GLY A 354 -21.01 -6.08 11.82
CA GLY A 354 -20.60 -4.75 11.38
C GLY A 354 -19.24 -4.75 10.71
N ALA A 355 -18.27 -5.51 11.24
CA ALA A 355 -16.90 -5.51 10.74
C ALA A 355 -16.70 -6.49 9.58
N ILE A 356 -16.86 -7.79 9.83
CA ILE A 356 -16.64 -8.85 8.82
C ILE A 356 -17.79 -9.85 8.89
N TRP A 357 -18.53 -9.96 7.78
CA TRP A 357 -19.51 -11.03 7.57
C TRP A 357 -18.99 -12.01 6.52
N HIS A 358 -18.82 -13.28 6.88
CA HIS A 358 -18.32 -14.31 5.97
C HIS A 358 -19.21 -15.55 5.91
N VAL A 359 -19.42 -16.08 4.71
CA VAL A 359 -20.31 -17.23 4.45
C VAL A 359 -19.71 -18.22 3.45
N ASN A 360 -20.37 -19.37 3.27
CA ASN A 360 -20.06 -20.38 2.25
C ASN A 360 -18.61 -20.86 2.28
N GLY A 361 -18.11 -21.25 3.46
CA GLY A 361 -16.75 -21.76 3.63
C GLY A 361 -15.65 -20.71 3.65
N SER A 362 -15.98 -19.42 3.60
CA SER A 362 -15.01 -18.33 3.78
C SER A 362 -14.40 -18.38 5.18
N ALA A 363 -13.08 -18.22 5.26
CA ALA A 363 -12.30 -18.28 6.50
C ALA A 363 -11.29 -17.13 6.52
N PRO A 364 -11.71 -15.92 6.96
CA PRO A 364 -10.80 -14.79 7.05
C PRO A 364 -9.74 -15.01 8.13
N VAL A 365 -8.54 -14.50 7.87
CA VAL A 365 -7.41 -14.50 8.81
C VAL A 365 -7.15 -13.07 9.25
N ILE A 366 -7.07 -12.84 10.56
CA ILE A 366 -6.86 -11.52 11.17
C ILE A 366 -5.68 -11.63 12.13
N THR A 367 -4.61 -10.88 11.85
CA THR A 367 -3.38 -10.85 12.66
C THR A 367 -2.96 -9.42 12.93
N ASN A 368 -2.43 -9.14 14.13
CA ASN A 368 -1.96 -7.80 14.52
C ASN A 368 -3.01 -6.70 14.31
N SER A 369 -4.30 -7.00 14.36
CA SER A 369 -5.32 -6.06 13.89
C SER A 369 -6.27 -5.67 15.01
N ILE A 370 -6.99 -4.57 14.82
CA ILE A 370 -8.01 -4.10 15.75
C ILE A 370 -9.37 -4.15 15.06
N VAL A 371 -10.32 -4.87 15.66
CA VAL A 371 -11.71 -4.96 15.23
C VAL A 371 -12.60 -4.49 16.37
N TRP A 372 -13.01 -3.21 16.30
CA TRP A 372 -13.64 -2.52 17.43
C TRP A 372 -14.68 -1.51 17.00
N GLY A 373 -15.73 -1.32 17.80
CA GLY A 373 -16.69 -0.23 17.62
C GLY A 373 -17.59 -0.36 16.40
N ASN A 374 -17.68 -1.54 15.78
CA ASN A 374 -18.61 -1.82 14.69
C ASN A 374 -20.00 -2.18 15.24
N SER A 375 -21.06 -2.03 14.44
CA SER A 375 -22.41 -2.44 14.84
C SER A 375 -22.53 -3.97 14.96
N ASN A 376 -23.56 -4.42 15.68
CA ASN A 376 -23.86 -5.85 15.89
C ASN A 376 -22.64 -6.64 16.41
N VAL A 377 -22.40 -7.83 15.87
CA VAL A 377 -21.22 -8.65 16.15
C VAL A 377 -20.04 -8.16 15.32
N GLN A 378 -18.82 -8.18 15.87
CA GLN A 378 -17.63 -7.77 15.12
C GLN A 378 -17.34 -8.71 13.94
N ILE A 379 -17.34 -10.02 14.20
CA ILE A 379 -17.02 -11.08 13.23
C ILE A 379 -17.91 -12.28 13.53
N ASN A 380 -18.57 -12.89 12.54
CA ASN A 380 -19.27 -14.17 12.78
C ASN A 380 -18.28 -15.33 12.99
N LYS A 381 -18.75 -16.46 13.52
CA LYS A 381 -17.85 -17.58 13.88
C LYS A 381 -17.11 -18.16 12.67
N GLY A 382 -15.89 -18.67 12.90
CA GLY A 382 -15.11 -19.41 11.89
C GLY A 382 -13.92 -18.66 11.29
N ALA A 383 -13.70 -17.40 11.68
CA ALA A 383 -12.45 -16.69 11.39
C ALA A 383 -11.29 -17.21 12.24
N LEU A 384 -10.05 -17.10 11.73
CA LEU A 384 -8.81 -17.30 12.48
C LEU A 384 -8.27 -15.94 12.91
N VAL A 385 -8.21 -15.68 14.21
CA VAL A 385 -7.78 -14.38 14.75
C VAL A 385 -6.65 -14.60 15.74
N ASN A 386 -5.51 -13.95 15.56
CA ASN A 386 -4.38 -14.00 16.50
C ASN A 386 -3.76 -12.61 16.69
N TYR A 387 -3.11 -12.37 17.82
CA TYR A 387 -2.42 -11.11 18.13
C TYR A 387 -3.30 -9.89 17.82
N SER A 388 -4.59 -9.93 18.15
CA SER A 388 -5.54 -8.89 17.73
C SER A 388 -6.45 -8.44 18.87
N ILE A 389 -6.95 -7.21 18.80
CA ILE A 389 -8.01 -6.72 19.68
C ILE A 389 -9.36 -6.91 19.00
N VAL A 390 -10.28 -7.63 19.65
CA VAL A 390 -11.66 -7.78 19.14
C VAL A 390 -12.67 -7.41 20.22
N GLN A 391 -13.59 -6.49 19.93
CA GLN A 391 -14.65 -6.11 20.87
C GLN A 391 -15.54 -7.32 21.20
N GLY A 392 -15.73 -7.58 22.49
CA GLY A 392 -16.44 -8.78 22.97
C GLY A 392 -15.58 -10.05 23.01
N GLY A 393 -14.32 -9.97 22.58
CA GLY A 393 -13.35 -11.07 22.58
C GLY A 393 -13.48 -12.01 21.38
N TYR A 394 -12.38 -12.72 21.07
CA TYR A 394 -12.34 -13.76 20.05
C TYR A 394 -11.24 -14.78 20.37
N LEU A 395 -11.51 -16.06 20.16
CA LEU A 395 -10.55 -17.13 20.48
C LEU A 395 -9.32 -17.08 19.57
N GLY A 396 -8.14 -17.26 20.15
CA GLY A 396 -6.88 -17.32 19.42
C GLY A 396 -5.69 -16.95 20.28
N VAL A 397 -4.50 -17.02 19.69
CA VAL A 397 -3.23 -16.74 20.37
C VAL A 397 -3.12 -15.24 20.62
N ALA A 398 -2.86 -14.85 21.88
CA ALA A 398 -2.56 -13.48 22.27
C ALA A 398 -3.61 -12.43 21.81
N ASN A 399 -4.88 -12.81 21.71
CA ASN A 399 -5.95 -11.86 21.47
C ASN A 399 -6.34 -11.12 22.75
N LEU A 400 -6.77 -9.88 22.58
CA LEU A 400 -7.22 -9.00 23.64
C LEU A 400 -8.67 -8.57 23.39
N SER A 401 -9.39 -8.26 24.46
CA SER A 401 -10.78 -7.77 24.41
C SER A 401 -10.97 -6.40 25.06
N SER A 402 -9.90 -5.85 25.64
CA SER A 402 -9.87 -4.50 26.19
C SER A 402 -9.84 -3.47 25.06
N GLY A 403 -10.61 -2.39 25.23
CA GLY A 403 -10.76 -1.39 24.17
C GLY A 403 -9.44 -0.73 23.76
N PRO A 404 -9.24 -0.45 22.46
CA PRO A 404 -7.94 -0.04 21.89
C PRO A 404 -7.54 1.40 22.20
N LYS A 405 -8.40 2.21 22.83
CA LYS A 405 -8.12 3.60 23.23
C LYS A 405 -7.59 4.47 22.07
N PHE A 406 -8.43 4.64 21.05
CA PHE A 406 -8.14 5.54 19.94
C PHE A 406 -8.24 7.02 20.34
N VAL A 407 -7.54 7.90 19.62
CA VAL A 407 -7.59 9.35 19.81
C VAL A 407 -9.00 9.90 19.58
N ASN A 408 -9.63 9.55 18.45
CA ASN A 408 -10.98 10.01 18.12
C ASN A 408 -11.67 9.05 17.13
N GLN A 409 -12.24 7.95 17.63
CA GLN A 409 -13.08 7.07 16.82
C GLN A 409 -14.49 7.66 16.64
N ASN A 410 -15.13 7.40 15.49
CA ASN A 410 -16.55 7.70 15.32
C ASN A 410 -17.42 6.70 16.12
N ASP A 411 -18.73 6.89 16.09
CA ASP A 411 -19.71 5.83 16.38
C ASP A 411 -20.10 5.10 15.09
N TRP A 412 -20.48 3.82 15.19
CA TRP A 412 -20.87 3.02 14.02
C TRP A 412 -22.11 3.56 13.30
N ASN A 413 -23.02 4.23 14.01
CA ASN A 413 -24.26 4.77 13.45
C ASN A 413 -24.02 6.01 12.57
N ALA A 414 -22.80 6.56 12.58
CA ALA A 414 -22.40 7.61 11.66
C ALA A 414 -22.21 7.06 10.23
N ALA A 415 -21.99 5.76 10.05
CA ALA A 415 -21.72 5.19 8.73
C ALA A 415 -22.93 5.29 7.78
N PRO A 416 -22.74 5.67 6.51
CA PRO A 416 -21.47 5.96 5.85
C PRO A 416 -21.05 7.44 5.90
N ASN A 417 -21.82 8.29 6.58
CA ASN A 417 -21.73 9.75 6.51
C ASN A 417 -20.83 10.39 7.59
N GLY A 418 -20.23 9.59 8.47
CA GLY A 418 -19.25 10.05 9.44
C GLY A 418 -17.95 10.56 8.81
N THR A 419 -17.08 11.13 9.63
CA THR A 419 -15.71 11.46 9.20
C THR A 419 -14.88 10.19 9.07
N MET A 420 -13.65 10.30 8.57
CA MET A 420 -12.72 9.17 8.64
C MET A 420 -12.27 8.84 10.07
N GLY A 421 -12.46 9.74 11.06
CA GLY A 421 -11.97 9.54 12.43
C GLY A 421 -10.44 9.65 12.58
N ASP A 422 -9.93 9.35 13.78
CA ASP A 422 -8.52 9.26 14.14
C ASP A 422 -8.29 8.02 15.01
N TYR A 423 -7.70 7.00 14.41
CA TYR A 423 -7.47 5.69 15.00
C TYR A 423 -6.04 5.49 15.50
N ARG A 424 -5.27 6.57 15.66
CA ARG A 424 -4.00 6.50 16.38
C ARG A 424 -4.23 6.04 17.81
N LEU A 425 -3.26 5.34 18.37
CA LEU A 425 -3.32 4.79 19.72
C LEU A 425 -2.95 5.86 20.75
N LEU A 426 -3.76 5.98 21.81
CA LEU A 426 -3.37 6.73 23.01
C LEU A 426 -2.29 5.97 23.79
N ALA A 427 -1.48 6.68 24.57
CA ALA A 427 -0.38 6.11 25.37
C ALA A 427 -0.79 5.00 26.35
N CYS A 428 -2.07 4.95 26.77
CA CYS A 428 -2.62 3.93 27.65
C CYS A 428 -3.22 2.73 26.90
N SER A 429 -3.08 2.68 25.57
CA SER A 429 -3.72 1.67 24.76
C SER A 429 -3.19 0.27 25.08
N PRO A 430 -4.07 -0.73 25.24
CA PRO A 430 -3.67 -2.12 25.38
C PRO A 430 -3.10 -2.71 24.09
N ALA A 431 -3.16 -1.97 22.97
CA ALA A 431 -2.64 -2.41 21.68
C ALA A 431 -1.13 -2.19 21.54
N LEU A 432 -0.52 -1.44 22.46
CA LEU A 432 0.89 -1.05 22.40
C LEU A 432 1.81 -2.22 22.78
N ASN A 433 2.82 -2.50 21.95
CA ASN A 433 3.93 -3.43 22.14
C ASN A 433 3.52 -4.91 22.37
N VAL A 434 2.35 -5.31 21.90
CA VAL A 434 1.77 -6.64 22.15
C VAL A 434 1.51 -7.45 20.88
N GLY A 435 1.72 -6.87 19.70
CA GLY A 435 1.64 -7.56 18.41
C GLY A 435 2.84 -8.46 18.15
N THR A 436 2.72 -9.35 17.17
CA THR A 436 3.84 -10.16 16.67
C THR A 436 4.66 -9.40 15.63
N SER A 437 5.98 -9.59 15.58
CA SER A 437 6.81 -9.07 14.48
C SER A 437 6.68 -9.90 13.19
N VAL A 438 6.16 -11.13 13.28
CA VAL A 438 6.07 -12.04 12.13
C VAL A 438 5.01 -11.56 11.15
N GLY A 439 5.46 -11.16 9.96
CA GLY A 439 4.59 -10.69 8.88
C GLY A 439 4.11 -9.25 9.02
N ALA A 440 4.48 -8.54 10.09
CA ALA A 440 4.17 -7.13 10.25
C ALA A 440 4.90 -6.29 9.18
N PRO A 441 4.27 -5.25 8.61
CA PRO A 441 4.92 -4.34 7.68
C PRO A 441 6.03 -3.54 8.37
N ALA A 442 7.04 -3.10 7.60
CA ALA A 442 8.16 -2.33 8.16
C ALA A 442 7.74 -0.93 8.66
N LEU A 443 6.68 -0.36 8.07
CA LEU A 443 6.16 0.96 8.40
C LEU A 443 4.69 0.88 8.84
N ASP A 444 4.27 1.81 9.69
CA ASP A 444 2.88 2.07 10.02
C ASP A 444 2.22 2.94 8.96
N LEU A 445 0.93 3.26 9.14
CA LEU A 445 0.13 3.99 8.16
C LEU A 445 0.54 5.45 7.96
N LEU A 446 1.31 6.01 8.89
CA LEU A 446 1.88 7.36 8.78
C LEU A 446 3.32 7.33 8.23
N GLY A 447 3.87 6.13 7.98
CA GLY A 447 5.24 5.95 7.54
C GLY A 447 6.26 5.85 8.67
N ASN A 448 5.83 5.73 9.93
CA ASN A 448 6.74 5.49 11.06
C ASN A 448 7.25 4.05 11.05
N ALA A 449 8.51 3.81 11.41
CA ALA A 449 9.06 2.46 11.45
C ALA A 449 8.42 1.60 12.55
N ARG A 450 8.23 0.30 12.31
CA ARG A 450 7.81 -0.66 13.33
C ARG A 450 9.01 -1.45 13.86
N PRO A 451 9.13 -1.69 15.18
CA PRO A 451 8.35 -1.08 16.27
C PRO A 451 8.87 0.32 16.64
N GLN A 452 7.98 1.20 17.16
CA GLN A 452 8.40 2.46 17.82
C GLN A 452 8.70 2.31 19.32
N GLY A 453 8.33 1.17 19.91
CA GLY A 453 8.57 0.85 21.33
C GLY A 453 9.26 -0.51 21.54
N GLY A 454 8.86 -1.21 22.60
CA GLY A 454 9.37 -2.54 22.95
C GLY A 454 8.88 -3.69 22.06
N GLY A 455 7.88 -3.45 21.20
CA GLY A 455 7.31 -4.45 20.29
C GLY A 455 6.39 -3.81 19.26
N VAL A 456 5.93 -4.61 18.28
CA VAL A 456 4.98 -4.15 17.27
C VAL A 456 3.63 -3.88 17.90
N ASP A 457 2.97 -2.80 17.51
CA ASP A 457 1.62 -2.50 17.97
C ASP A 457 0.57 -3.23 17.14
N MET A 458 -0.53 -3.63 17.80
CA MET A 458 -1.70 -4.11 17.07
C MET A 458 -2.41 -2.92 16.40
N GLY A 459 -2.83 -3.09 15.15
CA GLY A 459 -3.50 -2.09 14.34
C GLY A 459 -2.57 -1.41 13.32
N ALA A 460 -3.11 -0.38 12.67
CA ALA A 460 -2.47 0.31 11.54
C ALA A 460 -1.48 1.40 11.96
N TYR A 461 -1.42 1.74 13.24
CA TYR A 461 -0.54 2.80 13.76
C TYR A 461 0.41 2.24 14.79
N GLU A 462 1.63 2.77 14.82
CA GLU A 462 2.50 2.67 15.98
C GLU A 462 2.24 3.88 16.89
N GLY A 463 2.16 3.64 18.19
CA GLY A 463 2.15 4.65 19.23
C GLY A 463 3.53 4.77 19.87
N SER A 464 3.88 5.97 20.32
CA SER A 464 5.00 6.14 21.23
C SER A 464 4.63 5.50 22.56
N GLY A 465 5.00 4.23 22.77
CA GLY A 465 4.89 3.60 24.07
C GLY A 465 5.62 4.45 25.10
N VAL A 466 4.94 4.86 26.17
CA VAL A 466 5.61 5.58 27.25
C VAL A 466 6.46 4.56 28.02
N VAL A 467 7.78 4.63 27.90
CA VAL A 467 8.69 3.97 28.85
C VAL A 467 8.61 4.77 30.15
N LEU A 468 7.84 4.25 31.11
CA LEU A 468 7.62 4.93 32.38
C LEU A 468 8.87 4.83 33.28
N PRO A 469 9.31 5.92 33.94
CA PRO A 469 10.49 5.90 34.80
C PRO A 469 10.26 5.08 36.08
N ASN A 470 11.31 4.46 36.63
CA ASN A 470 11.22 3.64 37.84
C ASN A 470 10.89 4.44 39.12
N THR A 471 11.10 5.75 39.16
CA THR A 471 10.76 6.60 40.32
C THR A 471 10.43 8.03 39.89
N LEU A 472 9.40 8.64 40.49
CA LEU A 472 9.01 10.03 40.25
C LEU A 472 8.76 10.79 41.57
N ASN A 473 9.43 11.93 41.74
CA ASN A 473 9.28 12.82 42.90
C ASN A 473 8.53 14.10 42.50
N ILE A 474 7.45 14.44 43.21
CA ILE A 474 6.61 15.61 42.90
C ILE A 474 6.50 16.51 44.12
N SER A 475 7.00 17.75 44.00
CA SER A 475 7.05 18.75 45.08
C SER A 475 6.28 20.04 44.78
N ASN A 476 5.84 20.27 43.54
CA ASN A 476 5.15 21.49 43.15
C ASN A 476 3.63 21.38 43.37
N ASN A 477 3.04 22.39 44.01
CA ASN A 477 1.60 22.49 44.19
C ASN A 477 0.87 22.58 42.84
N ILE A 478 -0.28 21.90 42.73
CA ILE A 478 -1.07 21.84 41.51
C ILE A 478 -2.41 22.54 41.79
N SER A 479 -2.63 23.68 41.12
CA SER A 479 -3.76 24.58 41.39
C SER A 479 -4.83 24.61 40.28
N SER A 480 -4.60 23.94 39.15
CA SER A 480 -5.54 23.83 38.03
C SER A 480 -5.06 22.82 36.97
N GLY A 481 -5.99 22.14 36.29
CA GLY A 481 -5.70 21.23 35.16
C GLY A 481 -5.69 19.74 35.54
N SER A 482 -5.37 18.88 34.57
CA SER A 482 -5.24 17.44 34.76
C SER A 482 -3.79 17.02 34.58
N SER A 483 -3.26 16.20 35.49
CA SER A 483 -1.90 15.67 35.40
C SER A 483 -1.88 14.18 35.74
N SER A 484 -1.22 13.38 34.91
CA SER A 484 -1.11 11.93 35.10
C SER A 484 0.36 11.55 35.24
N PHE A 485 0.65 10.74 36.26
CA PHE A 485 2.00 10.35 36.60
C PHE A 485 2.06 8.85 36.88
N THR A 486 2.92 8.13 36.16
CA THR A 486 3.15 6.70 36.38
C THR A 486 4.63 6.45 36.58
N ALA A 487 4.97 5.74 37.66
CA ALA A 487 6.35 5.34 37.95
C ALA A 487 6.39 4.09 38.82
N GLY A 488 7.52 3.38 38.85
CA GLY A 488 7.71 2.22 39.73
C GLY A 488 7.46 2.56 41.22
N THR A 489 7.90 3.74 41.66
CA THR A 489 7.63 4.32 42.99
C THR A 489 7.32 5.82 42.86
N ILE A 490 6.31 6.34 43.60
CA ILE A 490 5.93 7.76 43.57
C ILE A 490 6.02 8.35 44.99
N THR A 491 6.74 9.47 45.15
CA THR A 491 6.72 10.28 46.38
C THR A 491 6.15 11.67 46.06
N ALA A 492 4.96 11.97 46.58
CA ALA A 492 4.24 13.21 46.35
C ALA A 492 4.08 14.01 47.66
N THR A 493 4.57 15.25 47.67
CA THR A 493 4.51 16.16 48.84
C THR A 493 3.73 17.45 48.55
N ASN A 494 3.16 17.55 47.35
CA ASN A 494 2.44 18.71 46.85
C ASN A 494 1.01 18.81 47.39
N GLN A 495 0.51 20.04 47.53
CA GLN A 495 -0.92 20.30 47.74
C GLN A 495 -1.66 20.41 46.41
N VAL A 496 -2.87 19.85 46.38
CA VAL A 496 -3.74 19.84 45.19
C VAL A 496 -5.01 20.63 45.51
N SER A 497 -5.34 21.62 44.67
CA SER A 497 -6.56 22.41 44.77
C SER A 497 -7.13 22.63 43.37
N ASN A 498 -8.43 22.38 43.18
CA ASN A 498 -9.14 22.56 41.90
C ASN A 498 -8.46 21.87 40.68
N ALA A 499 -7.84 20.71 40.89
CA ALA A 499 -7.13 19.94 39.87
C ALA A 499 -7.39 18.43 40.02
N THR A 500 -7.22 17.67 38.93
CA THR A 500 -7.36 16.21 38.89
C THR A 500 -5.97 15.58 38.72
N VAL A 501 -5.58 14.69 39.64
CA VAL A 501 -4.26 14.03 39.60
C VAL A 501 -4.40 12.53 39.86
N THR A 502 -3.88 11.71 38.94
CA THR A 502 -3.88 10.25 39.05
C THR A 502 -2.44 9.75 39.24
N TYR A 503 -2.23 8.91 40.27
CA TYR A 503 -0.95 8.27 40.57
C TYR A 503 -1.07 6.76 40.46
N THR A 504 -0.15 6.13 39.74
CA THR A 504 -0.07 4.66 39.64
C THR A 504 1.35 4.22 39.99
N ALA A 505 1.50 3.51 41.12
CA ALA A 505 2.79 3.04 41.65
C ALA A 505 2.84 1.51 41.81
N GLY A 506 4.02 0.92 41.62
CA GLY A 506 4.23 -0.53 41.67
C GLY A 506 4.55 -1.09 43.07
N GLN A 507 4.94 -0.27 44.06
CA GLN A 507 5.39 -0.75 45.37
C GLN A 507 4.87 -0.01 46.62
N SER A 508 4.85 1.35 46.69
CA SER A 508 4.35 2.09 47.87
C SER A 508 3.98 3.55 47.57
N VAL A 509 3.06 4.13 48.37
CA VAL A 509 2.57 5.52 48.31
C VAL A 509 2.33 6.06 49.73
N THR A 510 2.62 7.33 50.03
CA THR A 510 2.30 8.02 51.31
C THR A 510 1.49 9.29 51.04
N LEU A 511 0.32 9.47 51.68
CA LEU A 511 -0.61 10.61 51.45
C LEU A 511 -1.19 11.18 52.77
N LEU A 512 -1.57 12.47 52.78
CA LEU A 512 -2.27 13.18 53.88
C LEU A 512 -3.81 12.96 53.82
N PRO A 513 -4.61 13.30 54.86
CA PRO A 513 -6.04 12.93 54.95
C PRO A 513 -6.93 13.54 53.86
N GLY A 514 -7.83 12.74 53.26
CA GLY A 514 -8.80 13.19 52.23
C GLY A 514 -8.92 12.31 50.98
N PHE A 515 -8.13 11.24 50.87
CA PHE A 515 -8.13 10.30 49.75
C PHE A 515 -9.01 9.08 50.04
N LYS A 516 -9.61 8.49 48.99
CA LYS A 516 -10.08 7.09 49.06
C LYS A 516 -9.02 6.18 48.46
N ALA A 517 -8.74 5.10 49.15
CA ALA A 517 -7.80 4.07 48.74
C ALA A 517 -8.56 2.79 48.38
N GLU A 518 -8.20 2.17 47.26
CA GLU A 518 -8.53 0.77 46.95
C GLU A 518 -7.22 0.03 46.66
N GLY A 519 -6.69 -0.67 47.66
CA GLY A 519 -5.42 -1.38 47.52
C GLY A 519 -4.24 -0.42 47.32
N THR A 520 -3.53 -0.54 46.19
CA THR A 520 -2.39 0.31 45.82
C THR A 520 -2.76 1.51 44.96
N VAL A 521 -4.06 1.74 44.71
CA VAL A 521 -4.57 2.79 43.82
C VAL A 521 -5.21 3.91 44.64
N PHE A 522 -4.89 5.16 44.26
CA PHE A 522 -5.40 6.38 44.88
C PHE A 522 -5.95 7.31 43.80
N THR A 523 -7.22 7.70 43.92
CA THR A 523 -7.96 8.37 42.84
C THR A 523 -8.57 9.71 43.28
N ALA A 524 -8.45 10.72 42.43
CA ALA A 524 -9.36 11.87 42.34
C ALA A 524 -9.75 12.03 40.86
N GLN A 525 -11.04 12.08 40.52
CA GLN A 525 -11.52 11.85 39.15
C GLN A 525 -12.27 13.04 38.54
N ILE A 526 -11.90 13.47 37.32
CA ILE A 526 -12.79 14.12 36.33
C ILE A 526 -12.34 13.83 34.85
N GLY A 527 -13.07 12.96 34.12
CA GLY A 527 -13.19 12.82 32.63
C GLY A 527 -12.03 12.22 31.78
N VAL A 528 -12.22 11.88 30.49
CA VAL A 528 -12.62 10.54 29.94
C VAL A 528 -11.46 9.93 29.13
N GLY A 529 -11.24 8.62 29.19
CA GLY A 529 -10.51 7.87 28.14
C GLY A 529 -9.46 6.87 28.65
N CYS A 530 -8.65 7.27 29.62
CA CYS A 530 -7.77 6.37 30.38
C CYS A 530 -8.21 6.50 31.85
N ASN A 531 -8.77 5.42 32.41
CA ASN A 531 -9.06 5.33 33.84
C ASN A 531 -7.90 4.66 34.54
#